data_AF-A0A2D4PPP0-F1
#
_entry.id   AF-A0A2D4PPP0-F1
#
_cell.length_a   1.000
_cell.length_b   1.000
_cell.length_c   1.000
_cell.angle_alpha   90.00
_cell.angle_beta   90.00
_cell.angle_gamma   90.00
#
_symmetry.space_group_name_H-M   'P 1'
#
loop_
_entity.id
_entity.type
_entity.pdbx_description
1 polymer ?
#
loop_
_entity_poly.entity_id
_entity_poly.type
_entity_poly.pdbx_seq_one_letter_code
_entity_poly.pdbx_strand_id
1 'polypeptide(L)'
;WPAEEKWRREPSYRIPRADRQASLNFNGHHACGATLIAPQWLVSAAHCFPKVDEIPLYDVILGTYQLGNPLPDMVVILIDQVIKHPDFNEEEGSQGDVALVKLKVPVEYSRTIRPICLPAS
;
A
#
# COMPACT_ATOMS: atom_id res chain seq x y z
N TRP A 1 -0.27 -35.45 21.58
CA TRP A 1 0.65 -34.35 21.23
C TRP A 1 -0.15 -33.36 20.42
N PRO A 2 -0.49 -32.16 20.92
CA PRO A 2 -1.38 -31.26 20.19
C PRO A 2 -0.63 -30.70 18.97
N ALA A 3 -1.28 -30.71 17.81
CA ALA A 3 -0.73 -30.30 16.53
C ALA A 3 -0.32 -28.81 16.45
N GLU A 4 -0.59 -28.02 17.49
CA GLU A 4 -0.33 -26.58 17.53
C GLU A 4 1.16 -26.21 17.70
N GLU A 5 1.96 -27.07 18.34
CA GLU A 5 3.39 -26.79 18.56
C GLU A 5 4.27 -27.06 17.34
N LYS A 6 3.77 -27.81 16.36
CA LYS A 6 4.51 -28.13 15.14
C LYS A 6 4.65 -26.92 14.20
N TRP A 7 3.72 -25.97 14.27
CA TRP A 7 3.70 -24.77 13.40
C TRP A 7 4.72 -23.69 13.79
N ARG A 8 5.24 -23.69 15.02
CA ARG A 8 6.14 -22.62 15.49
C ARG A 8 7.62 -22.83 15.15
N ARG A 9 8.01 -24.01 14.65
CA ARG A 9 9.43 -24.40 14.52
C ARG A 9 9.92 -24.61 13.09
N GLU A 10 9.09 -24.39 12.06
CA GLU A 10 9.55 -24.48 10.67
C GLU A 10 9.97 -23.10 10.10
N PRO A 11 11.14 -22.99 9.45
CA PRO A 11 11.55 -21.79 8.70
C PRO A 11 10.64 -21.44 7.50
N SER A 12 9.62 -22.28 7.24
CA SER A 12 8.67 -22.26 6.12
C SER A 12 7.41 -21.42 6.39
N TYR A 13 7.18 -20.93 7.62
CA TYR A 13 6.13 -19.96 7.96
C TYR A 13 6.49 -18.58 7.40
N ARG A 14 6.48 -18.50 6.06
CA ARG A 14 6.65 -17.30 5.27
C ARG A 14 5.50 -16.36 5.59
N ILE A 15 5.81 -15.19 6.15
CA ILE A 15 4.97 -14.00 5.94
C ILE A 15 4.70 -13.96 4.43
N PRO A 16 3.44 -13.94 3.97
CA PRO A 16 3.15 -13.78 2.55
C PRO A 16 3.98 -12.60 2.03
N ARG A 17 4.71 -12.80 0.93
CA ARG A 17 5.65 -11.81 0.36
C ARG A 17 4.90 -10.62 -0.25
N ALA A 18 4.23 -9.87 0.61
CA ALA A 18 3.47 -8.66 0.32
C ALA A 18 3.94 -7.53 1.24
N ASP A 19 5.17 -7.63 1.75
CA ASP A 19 5.78 -6.65 2.66
C ASP A 19 5.95 -5.26 2.04
N ARG A 20 5.88 -5.17 0.70
CA ARG A 20 5.92 -3.95 -0.10
C ARG A 20 4.54 -3.47 -0.56
N GLN A 21 3.52 -4.31 -0.39
CA GLN A 21 2.16 -4.06 -0.85
C GLN A 21 1.43 -3.18 0.15
N ALA A 22 0.66 -2.25 -0.38
CA ALA A 22 -0.31 -1.47 0.36
C ALA A 22 -1.70 -1.61 -0.27
N SER A 23 -2.72 -1.46 0.56
CA SER A 23 -4.11 -1.30 0.15
C SER A 23 -4.48 0.17 0.25
N LEU A 24 -4.89 0.77 -0.86
CA LEU A 24 -5.58 2.05 -0.86
C LEU A 24 -7.06 1.78 -0.62
N ASN A 25 -7.61 2.38 0.43
CA ASN A 25 -9.03 2.32 0.67
C ASN A 25 -9.68 3.66 0.40
N PHE A 26 -10.93 3.62 -0.06
CA PHE A 26 -11.81 4.76 -0.21
C PHE A 26 -13.05 4.50 0.64
N ASN A 27 -13.37 5.42 1.57
CA ASN A 27 -14.51 5.26 2.48
C ASN A 27 -14.55 3.90 3.21
N GLY A 28 -13.38 3.42 3.64
CA GLY A 28 -13.25 2.15 4.39
C GLY A 28 -13.31 0.88 3.54
N HIS A 29 -13.37 1.00 2.20
CA HIS A 29 -13.37 -0.14 1.28
C HIS A 29 -12.11 -0.14 0.41
N HIS A 30 -11.54 -1.33 0.18
CA HIS A 30 -10.42 -1.48 -0.75
C HIS A 30 -10.79 -0.95 -2.14
N ALA A 31 -9.99 -0.01 -2.64
CA ALA A 31 -10.17 0.60 -3.95
C ALA A 31 -9.06 0.14 -4.92
N CYS A 32 -7.80 0.21 -4.48
CA CYS A 32 -6.64 -0.09 -5.31
C CYS A 32 -5.47 -0.67 -4.50
N GLY A 33 -4.48 -1.22 -5.20
CA GLY A 33 -3.17 -1.50 -4.62
C GLY A 33 -2.23 -0.29 -4.71
N ALA A 34 -1.20 -0.26 -3.88
CA ALA A 34 -0.05 0.64 -4.02
C ALA A 34 1.24 -0.06 -3.55
N THR A 35 2.39 0.49 -3.91
CA THR A 35 3.71 -0.05 -3.56
C THR A 35 4.50 0.97 -2.76
N LEU A 36 5.00 0.58 -1.58
CA LEU A 36 5.86 1.42 -0.77
C LEU A 36 7.24 1.56 -1.43
N ILE A 37 7.73 2.79 -1.61
CA ILE A 37 9.05 3.07 -2.22
C ILE A 37 9.99 3.83 -1.28
N ALA A 38 9.45 4.53 -0.27
CA ALA A 38 10.20 5.20 0.80
C ALA A 38 9.29 5.35 2.04
N PRO A 39 9.79 5.76 3.23
CA PRO A 39 8.99 5.76 4.45
C PRO A 39 7.68 6.55 4.35
N GLN A 40 7.61 7.58 3.51
CA GLN A 40 6.43 8.43 3.36
C GLN A 40 5.85 8.41 1.94
N TRP A 41 6.35 7.54 1.06
CA TRP A 41 6.02 7.58 -0.37
C TRP A 41 5.64 6.20 -0.90
N LEU A 42 4.52 6.18 -1.61
CA LEU A 42 4.06 5.04 -2.39
C LEU A 42 3.91 5.42 -3.87
N VAL A 43 3.95 4.41 -4.72
CA VAL A 43 3.52 4.47 -6.12
C VAL A 43 2.21 3.72 -6.26
N SER A 44 1.26 4.30 -6.99
CA SER A 44 0.00 3.68 -7.38
C SER A 44 -0.35 4.04 -8.83
N ALA A 45 -1.52 3.64 -9.31
CA ALA A 45 -2.09 4.10 -10.57
C ALA A 45 -2.80 5.46 -10.38
N ALA A 46 -2.80 6.29 -11.42
CA ALA A 46 -3.42 7.61 -11.39
C ALA A 46 -4.96 7.53 -11.42
N HIS A 47 -5.52 6.55 -12.13
CA HIS A 47 -6.97 6.34 -12.21
C HIS A 47 -7.61 5.95 -10.86
N CYS A 48 -6.81 5.51 -9.89
CA CYS A 48 -7.30 5.21 -8.55
C CYS A 48 -7.80 6.46 -7.79
N PHE A 49 -7.52 7.66 -8.28
CA PHE A 49 -7.82 8.93 -7.61
C PHE A 49 -8.59 9.89 -8.52
N PRO A 50 -9.84 9.60 -8.94
CA PRO A 50 -10.54 10.40 -9.95
C PRO A 50 -10.72 11.87 -9.55
N LYS A 51 -10.82 12.16 -8.24
CA LYS A 51 -11.08 13.50 -7.72
C LYS A 51 -10.15 13.88 -6.57
N VAL A 52 -9.62 15.11 -6.62
CA VAL A 52 -8.66 15.62 -5.63
C VAL A 52 -9.35 16.01 -4.31
N ASP A 53 -10.59 16.48 -4.36
CA ASP A 53 -11.40 16.81 -3.18
C ASP A 53 -11.81 15.56 -2.38
N GLU A 54 -11.73 14.37 -2.98
CA GLU A 54 -12.02 13.10 -2.34
C GLU A 54 -10.81 12.49 -1.60
N ILE A 55 -9.59 13.05 -1.72
CA ILE A 55 -8.38 12.53 -1.05
C ILE A 55 -8.53 12.37 0.48
N PRO A 56 -9.23 13.24 1.22
CA PRO A 56 -9.49 13.02 2.66
C PRO A 56 -10.28 11.76 3.00
N LEU A 57 -10.94 11.13 2.02
CA LEU A 57 -11.70 9.89 2.16
C LEU A 57 -10.83 8.64 1.95
N TYR A 58 -9.55 8.84 1.60
CA TYR A 58 -8.61 7.75 1.38
C TYR A 58 -7.72 7.47 2.60
N ASP A 59 -7.48 6.19 2.84
CA ASP A 59 -6.43 5.71 3.74
C ASP A 59 -5.58 4.63 3.07
N VAL A 60 -4.39 4.42 3.63
CA VAL A 60 -3.43 3.40 3.20
C VAL A 60 -3.28 2.37 4.32
N ILE A 61 -3.54 1.11 4.01
CA ILE A 61 -3.24 -0.02 4.90
C ILE A 61 -1.95 -0.70 4.44
N LEU A 62 -1.01 -0.86 5.37
CA LEU A 62 0.27 -1.57 5.21
C LEU A 62 0.39 -2.65 6.28
N GLY A 63 1.33 -3.59 6.08
CA GLY A 63 1.69 -4.58 7.12
C GLY A 63 0.69 -5.73 7.28
N THR A 64 -0.19 -5.93 6.30
CA THR A 64 -1.18 -7.01 6.32
C THR A 64 -1.27 -7.77 4.99
N TYR A 65 -1.66 -9.04 5.07
CA TYR A 65 -2.03 -9.87 3.90
C TYR A 65 -3.54 -10.15 3.83
N GLN A 66 -4.32 -9.66 4.80
CA GLN A 66 -5.77 -9.85 4.89
C GLN A 66 -6.43 -8.57 5.45
N LEU A 67 -7.42 -8.04 4.72
CA LEU A 67 -8.09 -6.79 5.13
C LEU A 67 -9.21 -7.00 6.15
N GLY A 68 -9.88 -8.16 6.11
CA GLY A 68 -11.00 -8.47 7.02
C GLY A 68 -10.59 -8.89 8.43
N ASN A 69 -9.30 -9.21 8.65
CA ASN A 69 -8.78 -9.72 9.91
C ASN A 69 -7.50 -8.95 10.27
N PRO A 70 -7.59 -7.88 11.08
CA PRO A 70 -6.44 -7.06 11.44
C PRO A 70 -5.29 -7.88 12.03
N LEU A 71 -4.07 -7.61 11.57
CA LEU A 71 -2.84 -8.23 12.06
C LEU A 71 -2.08 -7.27 12.99
N PRO A 72 -1.25 -7.77 13.91
CA PRO A 72 -0.55 -6.91 14.88
C PRO A 72 0.33 -5.82 14.25
N ASP A 73 0.93 -6.12 13.09
CA ASP A 73 1.83 -5.20 12.39
C ASP A 73 1.10 -4.32 11.35
N MET A 74 -0.24 -4.40 11.29
CA MET A 74 -1.05 -3.59 10.38
C MET A 74 -1.04 -2.13 10.82
N VAL A 75 -0.82 -1.22 9.87
CA VAL A 75 -0.96 0.23 10.10
C VAL A 75 -1.92 0.83 9.09
N VAL A 76 -2.68 1.83 9.54
CA VAL A 76 -3.59 2.63 8.71
C VAL A 76 -3.11 4.07 8.75
N ILE A 77 -2.84 4.66 7.59
CA ILE A 77 -2.26 6.00 7.50
C ILE A 77 -3.02 6.83 6.46
N LEU A 78 -3.37 8.06 6.82
CA LEU A 78 -4.02 9.00 5.91
C LEU A 78 -3.07 9.52 4.83
N ILE A 79 -3.64 9.87 3.69
CA ILE A 79 -2.91 10.48 2.58
C ILE A 79 -2.74 11.99 2.81
N ASP A 80 -1.53 12.50 2.59
CA ASP A 80 -1.21 13.94 2.58
C ASP A 80 -1.46 14.56 1.21
N GLN A 81 -0.98 13.90 0.17
CA GLN A 81 -0.99 14.41 -1.19
C GLN A 81 -0.94 13.26 -2.19
N VAL A 82 -1.62 13.43 -3.32
CA VAL A 82 -1.47 12.60 -4.51
C VAL A 82 -0.95 13.46 -5.65
N ILE A 83 0.06 12.95 -6.37
CA ILE A 83 0.67 13.59 -7.54
C ILE A 83 0.50 12.61 -8.70
N LYS A 84 -0.49 12.85 -9.57
CA LYS A 84 -0.67 12.09 -10.81
C LYS A 84 0.41 12.49 -11.82
N HIS A 85 0.79 11.58 -12.71
CA HIS A 85 1.63 11.91 -13.85
C HIS A 85 0.99 13.05 -14.67
N PRO A 86 1.76 14.05 -15.14
CA PRO A 86 1.21 15.19 -15.89
C PRO A 86 0.53 14.78 -17.20
N ASP A 87 1.00 13.70 -17.83
CA ASP A 87 0.43 13.18 -19.08
C ASP A 87 -0.77 12.25 -18.85
N PHE A 88 -1.21 12.05 -17.60
CA PHE A 88 -2.39 11.24 -17.32
C PHE A 88 -3.66 11.95 -17.78
N ASN A 89 -4.38 11.30 -18.69
CA ASN A 89 -5.69 11.73 -19.15
C ASN A 89 -6.70 10.59 -18.99
N GLU A 90 -7.77 10.84 -18.22
CA GLU A 90 -8.83 9.86 -17.96
C GLU A 90 -9.66 9.54 -19.21
N GLU A 91 -9.74 10.44 -20.18
CA GLU A 91 -10.58 10.30 -21.39
C GLU A 91 -9.83 9.69 -22.59
N GLU A 92 -8.52 9.93 -22.72
CA GLU A 92 -7.77 9.64 -23.96
C GLU A 92 -6.98 8.32 -23.96
N GLY A 93 -7.09 7.50 -22.91
CA GLY A 93 -6.54 6.14 -22.89
C GLY A 93 -5.18 6.00 -22.19
N SER A 94 -5.21 6.08 -20.85
CA SER A 94 -4.27 5.48 -19.87
C SER A 94 -2.76 5.74 -20.00
N GLN A 95 -2.31 6.65 -20.87
CA GLN A 95 -0.93 7.14 -20.81
C GLN A 95 -0.66 7.77 -19.42
N GLY A 96 0.53 7.54 -18.89
CA GLY A 96 0.90 8.09 -17.58
C GLY A 96 0.02 7.62 -16.42
N ASP A 97 -0.59 6.43 -16.47
CA ASP A 97 -1.41 5.88 -15.37
C ASP A 97 -0.55 5.47 -14.15
N VAL A 98 0.07 6.46 -13.54
CA VAL A 98 0.96 6.36 -12.37
C VAL A 98 0.79 7.60 -11.50
N ALA A 99 0.79 7.40 -10.19
CA ALA A 99 0.73 8.46 -9.22
C ALA A 99 1.68 8.20 -8.05
N LEU A 100 2.29 9.28 -7.54
CA LEU A 100 2.95 9.30 -6.24
C LEU A 100 1.94 9.62 -5.16
N VAL A 101 1.96 8.84 -4.08
CA VAL A 101 1.10 9.01 -2.92
C VAL A 101 2.00 9.32 -1.72
N LYS A 102 1.82 10.50 -1.14
CA LYS A 102 2.54 10.92 0.06
C LYS A 102 1.67 10.66 1.29
N LEU A 103 2.22 9.95 2.27
CA LEU A 103 1.54 9.69 3.55
C LEU A 103 1.60 10.93 4.46
N LYS A 104 0.61 11.10 5.36
CA LYS A 104 0.63 12.16 6.39
C LYS A 104 1.81 12.05 7.35
N VAL A 105 2.22 10.82 7.66
CA VAL A 105 3.37 10.51 8.52
C VAL A 105 4.19 9.37 7.89
N PRO A 106 5.52 9.33 8.11
CA PRO A 106 6.33 8.21 7.64
C PRO A 106 5.95 6.91 8.38
N VAL A 107 6.05 5.78 7.69
CA VAL A 107 5.94 4.44 8.28
C VAL A 107 7.27 4.00 8.88
N GLU A 108 7.19 3.28 9.98
CA GLU A 108 8.32 2.53 10.51
C GLU A 108 8.45 1.19 9.78
N TYR A 109 9.67 0.84 9.39
CA TYR A 109 9.93 -0.42 8.70
C TYR A 109 9.91 -1.61 9.66
N SER A 110 9.41 -2.74 9.17
CA SER A 110 9.25 -3.95 9.95
C SER A 110 9.53 -5.20 9.12
N ARG A 111 9.11 -6.37 9.60
CA ARG A 111 9.15 -7.62 8.82
C ARG A 111 8.03 -7.68 7.78
N THR A 112 6.98 -6.88 7.94
CA THR A 112 5.76 -6.86 7.11
C THR A 112 5.58 -5.53 6.36
N ILE A 113 6.42 -4.53 6.63
CA ILE A 113 6.41 -3.22 5.96
C ILE A 113 7.84 -2.90 5.52
N ARG A 114 8.07 -2.93 4.21
CA ARG A 114 9.37 -2.66 3.58
C ARG A 114 9.19 -1.98 2.22
N PRO A 115 10.08 -1.06 1.84
CA PRO A 115 10.01 -0.46 0.51
C PRO A 115 10.51 -1.44 -0.57
N ILE A 116 10.10 -1.21 -1.81
CA ILE A 116 10.79 -1.72 -2.99
C ILE A 116 11.81 -0.69 -3.48
N CYS A 117 12.88 -1.17 -4.11
CA CYS A 117 13.82 -0.30 -4.81
C CYS A 117 13.24 0.13 -6.16
N LEU A 118 13.39 1.40 -6.50
CA LEU A 118 13.21 1.88 -7.87
C LEU A 118 14.57 1.81 -8.61
N PRO A 119 14.60 1.33 -9.87
CA PRO A 119 15.81 1.33 -10.66
C PRO A 119 16.26 2.77 -10.99
N ALA A 120 17.56 2.96 -11.17
CA ALA A 120 18.12 4.28 -11.48
C ALA A 120 17.94 4.67 -12.96
N SER A 121 17.83 3.70 -13.86
CA SER A 121 17.67 3.84 -15.31
C SER A 121 17.40 2.49 -15.98
#